data_AF-A0A5C5BAQ6-F1
#
_entry.id   AF-A0A5C5BAQ6-F1
#
_cell.length_a   1.000
_cell.length_b   1.000
_cell.length_c   1.000
_cell.angle_alpha   90.00
_cell.angle_beta   90.00
_cell.angle_gamma   90.00
#
_symmetry.space_group_name_H-M   'P 1'
#
loop_
_entity.id
_entity.type
_entity.pdbx_description
1 polymer ?
#
loop_
_entity_poly.entity_id
_entity_poly.type
_entity_poly.pdbx_seq_one_letter_code
_entity_poly.pdbx_strand_id
1 'polypeptide(L)'
;MPRLSCPTTARGRTTREPSRRRRAVALPLALLLAAGALGSCSVVSDAAQTAACAAVTPVAQSVGDRLDELLADIAVDPQGAVTGLTQLRDNTATAVSGVDGRLGDAGASLVSALDGLVALAQQAADGATVTPGETADLRAQTEAALTSLVGECPDA
;
A
#
# COMPACT_ATOMS: atom_id res chain seq x y z
N MET A 1 -12.34 -48.06 -4.31
CA MET A 1 -11.17 -47.67 -5.13
C MET A 1 -10.68 -46.31 -4.62
N PRO A 2 -9.37 -46.03 -4.50
CA PRO A 2 -8.26 -46.77 -3.90
C PRO A 2 -7.80 -46.19 -2.55
N ARG A 3 -7.01 -46.98 -1.80
CA ARG A 3 -6.25 -46.60 -0.59
C ARG A 3 -4.88 -46.05 -0.99
N LEU A 4 -4.36 -45.05 -0.28
CA LEU A 4 -2.92 -44.76 -0.13
C LEU A 4 -2.69 -44.28 1.31
N SER A 5 -2.29 -45.14 2.25
CA SER A 5 -0.90 -45.53 2.54
C SER A 5 -0.04 -44.36 3.05
N CYS A 6 -0.12 -44.08 4.36
CA CYS A 6 0.93 -43.34 5.06
C CYS A 6 2.19 -44.22 5.15
N PRO A 7 3.38 -43.76 4.71
CA PRO A 7 4.60 -44.50 4.95
C PRO A 7 4.93 -44.54 6.44
N THR A 8 5.02 -45.75 6.97
CA THR A 8 5.79 -46.08 8.18
C THR A 8 7.28 -46.06 7.83
N THR A 9 8.08 -45.33 8.60
CA THR A 9 9.53 -45.54 8.75
C THR A 9 9.83 -45.24 10.22
N ALA A 10 9.86 -46.29 11.05
CA ALA A 10 11.07 -46.94 11.55
C ALA A 10 11.96 -45.95 12.33
N ARG A 11 11.85 -45.93 13.66
CA ARG A 11 12.65 -46.74 14.60
C ARG A 11 14.14 -46.35 14.57
N GLY A 12 14.60 -45.70 15.63
CA GLY A 12 16.02 -45.41 15.82
C GLY A 12 16.31 -44.73 17.15
N ARG A 13 16.07 -45.44 18.26
CA ARG A 13 16.63 -45.07 19.56
C ARG A 13 18.04 -45.66 19.62
N THR A 14 19.08 -44.86 19.40
CA THR A 14 20.45 -45.20 19.83
C THR A 14 21.20 -43.95 20.25
N THR A 15 21.47 -43.91 21.54
CA THR A 15 22.52 -43.16 22.23
C THR A 15 23.82 -43.08 21.43
N ARG A 16 24.33 -41.87 21.22
CA ARG A 16 25.75 -41.63 20.97
C ARG A 16 26.12 -40.22 21.41
N GLU A 17 26.52 -40.10 22.67
CA GLU A 17 27.40 -39.02 23.10
C GLU A 17 28.80 -39.35 22.56
N PRO A 18 29.47 -38.39 21.91
CA PRO A 18 30.75 -37.98 22.47
C PRO A 18 30.98 -36.46 22.36
N SER A 19 31.25 -35.88 23.52
CA SER A 19 32.36 -34.98 23.79
C SER A 19 32.68 -33.83 22.81
N ARG A 20 32.69 -32.63 23.42
CA ARG A 20 33.62 -31.51 23.14
C ARG A 20 33.52 -30.89 21.75
N ARG A 21 32.85 -29.73 21.69
CA ARG A 21 33.54 -28.42 21.57
C ARG A 21 32.51 -27.32 21.30
N ARG A 22 32.65 -26.24 22.07
CA ARG A 22 32.48 -24.85 21.64
C ARG A 22 31.10 -24.46 21.12
N ARG A 23 30.31 -23.82 21.99
CA ARG A 23 29.91 -22.40 21.90
C ARG A 23 28.71 -22.21 22.82
N ALA A 24 28.98 -21.77 24.04
CA ALA A 24 27.97 -21.17 24.88
C ALA A 24 27.75 -19.74 24.36
N VAL A 25 26.72 -19.57 23.53
CA VAL A 25 25.99 -18.31 23.41
C VAL A 25 24.55 -18.68 23.68
N ALA A 26 24.17 -18.53 24.96
CA ALA A 26 22.80 -18.62 25.39
C ALA A 26 22.07 -17.37 24.90
N LEU A 27 21.16 -17.53 23.95
CA LEU A 27 20.11 -16.55 23.67
C LEU A 27 18.83 -17.33 23.39
N PRO A 28 17.92 -17.48 24.37
CA PRO A 28 16.59 -17.99 24.10
C PRO A 28 15.70 -16.81 23.75
N LEU A 29 15.61 -16.46 22.47
CA LEU A 29 14.45 -15.74 21.93
C LEU A 29 13.73 -16.68 20.96
N ALA A 30 13.23 -17.79 21.51
CA ALA A 30 12.25 -18.61 20.81
C ALA A 30 10.89 -17.93 20.99
N LEU A 31 10.54 -17.07 20.03
CA LEU A 31 9.17 -16.63 19.81
C LEU A 31 8.28 -17.88 19.72
N LEU A 32 7.39 -18.03 20.70
CA LEU A 32 6.25 -18.93 20.64
C LEU A 32 5.25 -18.37 19.63
N LEU A 33 5.38 -18.74 18.36
CA LEU A 33 4.28 -18.73 17.39
C LEU A 33 3.73 -20.15 17.32
N ALA A 34 2.92 -20.49 18.33
CA ALA A 34 2.18 -21.73 18.39
C ALA A 34 0.73 -21.50 17.95
N ALA A 35 0.31 -22.33 17.01
CA ALA A 35 -1.05 -22.84 16.82
C ALA A 35 -2.12 -21.85 16.33
N GLY A 36 -2.38 -21.93 15.02
CA GLY A 36 -3.68 -21.59 14.45
C GLY A 36 -4.69 -22.75 14.54
N ALA A 37 -5.89 -22.44 14.02
CA ALA A 37 -7.09 -23.26 13.79
C ALA A 37 -8.02 -23.34 15.04
N LEU A 38 -9.22 -22.74 15.07
CA LEU A 38 -10.23 -22.52 14.01
C LEU A 38 -11.05 -21.26 14.38
N GLY A 39 -11.05 -20.22 13.54
CA GLY A 39 -11.82 -18.98 13.74
C GLY A 39 -11.18 -17.70 13.20
N SER A 40 -9.95 -17.77 12.69
CA SER A 40 -9.04 -16.62 12.65
C SER A 40 -8.76 -16.03 11.26
N CYS A 41 -9.55 -16.34 10.23
CA CYS A 41 -9.38 -15.67 8.93
C CYS A 41 -9.89 -14.22 8.95
N SER A 42 -10.93 -13.92 9.74
CA SER A 42 -11.51 -12.59 9.81
C SER A 42 -10.60 -11.58 10.50
N VAL A 43 -9.97 -11.96 11.61
CA VAL A 43 -9.10 -11.06 12.41
C VAL A 43 -7.81 -10.68 11.69
N VAL A 44 -7.27 -11.56 10.84
CA VAL A 44 -6.07 -11.25 10.05
C VAL A 44 -6.38 -10.31 8.89
N SER A 45 -7.55 -10.46 8.25
CA SER A 45 -8.02 -9.53 7.22
C SER A 45 -8.33 -8.16 7.82
N ASP A 46 -8.94 -8.12 9.01
CA ASP A 46 -9.28 -6.88 9.72
C ASP A 46 -8.01 -6.13 10.19
N ALA A 47 -7.01 -6.85 10.71
CA ALA A 47 -5.73 -6.28 11.09
C ALA A 47 -4.92 -5.79 9.86
N ALA A 48 -4.94 -6.53 8.76
CA ALA A 48 -4.30 -6.11 7.51
C ALA A 48 -4.97 -4.86 6.91
N GLN A 49 -6.30 -4.80 6.92
CA GLN A 49 -7.05 -3.65 6.44
C GLN A 49 -6.83 -2.42 7.32
N THR A 50 -6.81 -2.58 8.64
CA THR A 50 -6.47 -1.50 9.58
C THR A 50 -5.07 -0.95 9.33
N ALA A 51 -4.08 -1.83 9.13
CA ALA A 51 -2.71 -1.41 8.84
C ALA A 51 -2.59 -0.69 7.48
N ALA A 52 -3.32 -1.16 6.46
CA ALA A 52 -3.37 -0.51 5.16
C ALA A 52 -4.03 0.87 5.26
N CYS A 53 -5.15 1.00 5.98
CA CYS A 53 -5.79 2.28 6.23
C CYS A 53 -4.87 3.25 6.98
N ALA A 54 -4.16 2.81 8.01
CA ALA A 54 -3.20 3.65 8.74
C ALA A 54 -2.05 4.15 7.84
N ALA A 55 -1.66 3.39 6.82
CA ALA A 55 -0.63 3.79 5.86
C ALA A 55 -1.17 4.77 4.79
N VAL A 56 -2.41 4.57 4.34
CA VAL A 56 -3.00 5.31 3.22
C VAL A 56 -3.65 6.62 3.67
N THR A 57 -4.27 6.69 4.86
CA THR A 57 -4.91 7.90 5.40
C THR A 57 -4.01 9.14 5.39
N PRO A 58 -2.76 9.13 5.88
CA PRO A 58 -1.91 10.33 5.84
C PRO A 58 -1.58 10.77 4.41
N VAL A 59 -1.54 9.83 3.47
CA VAL A 59 -1.32 10.16 2.05
C VAL A 59 -2.58 10.76 1.44
N ALA A 60 -3.75 10.20 1.73
CA ALA A 60 -5.03 10.77 1.32
C ALA A 60 -5.19 12.23 1.79
N GLN A 61 -4.85 12.49 3.06
CA GLN A 61 -4.85 13.85 3.61
C GLN A 61 -3.85 14.75 2.88
N SER A 62 -2.60 14.29 2.70
CA SER A 62 -1.59 15.06 1.97
C SER A 62 -2.00 15.35 0.52
N VAL A 63 -2.74 14.45 -0.14
CA VAL A 63 -3.23 14.70 -1.49
C VAL A 63 -4.29 15.79 -1.45
N GLY A 64 -5.28 15.68 -0.57
CA GLY A 64 -6.32 16.70 -0.41
C GLY A 64 -5.76 18.09 -0.08
N ASP A 65 -4.79 18.17 0.83
CA ASP A 65 -4.21 19.44 1.27
C ASP A 65 -3.39 20.14 0.17
N ARG A 66 -2.68 19.35 -0.65
CA ARG A 66 -1.73 19.88 -1.65
C ARG A 66 -2.32 20.03 -3.04
N LEU A 67 -3.42 19.34 -3.34
CA LEU A 67 -4.00 19.32 -4.68
C LEU A 67 -4.37 20.73 -5.14
N ASP A 68 -5.10 21.50 -4.33
CA ASP A 68 -5.52 22.86 -4.68
C ASP A 68 -4.34 23.78 -5.01
N GLU A 69 -3.28 23.73 -4.19
CA GLU A 69 -2.05 24.53 -4.38
C GLU A 69 -1.34 24.13 -5.67
N LEU A 70 -1.11 22.83 -5.88
CA LEU A 70 -0.42 22.33 -7.08
C LEU A 70 -1.20 22.60 -8.37
N LEU A 71 -2.54 22.56 -8.33
CA LEU A 71 -3.37 22.91 -9.49
C LEU A 71 -3.30 24.40 -9.82
N ALA A 72 -3.22 25.27 -8.80
CA ALA A 72 -3.01 26.70 -9.01
C ALA A 72 -1.62 26.97 -9.60
N ASP A 73 -0.62 26.21 -9.16
CA ASP A 73 0.76 26.33 -9.65
C ASP A 73 0.92 25.90 -11.11
N ILE A 74 0.05 25.05 -11.67
CA ILE A 74 0.12 24.68 -13.10
C ILE A 74 0.16 25.92 -14.02
N ALA A 75 -0.55 26.99 -13.68
CA ALA A 75 -0.59 28.21 -14.48
C ALA A 75 0.55 29.20 -14.16
N VAL A 76 1.17 29.09 -12.98
CA VAL A 76 2.17 30.05 -12.46
C VAL A 76 3.59 29.50 -12.56
N ASP A 77 3.79 28.28 -12.10
CA ASP A 77 5.02 27.49 -12.14
C ASP A 77 4.71 26.03 -12.54
N PRO A 78 4.54 25.74 -13.84
CA PRO A 78 4.21 24.40 -14.29
C PRO A 78 5.31 23.38 -13.98
N GLN A 79 6.58 23.79 -13.90
CA GLN A 79 7.69 22.89 -13.56
C GLN A 79 7.65 22.49 -12.08
N GLY A 80 7.35 23.45 -11.19
CA GLY A 80 7.06 23.19 -9.79
C GLY A 80 5.87 22.26 -9.61
N ALA A 81 4.76 22.52 -10.33
CA ALA A 81 3.56 21.70 -10.31
C ALA A 81 3.84 20.25 -10.77
N VAL A 82 4.57 20.05 -11.87
CA VAL A 82 4.99 18.70 -12.32
C VAL A 82 5.75 17.97 -11.23
N THR A 83 6.71 18.63 -10.60
CA THR A 83 7.54 18.05 -9.54
C THR A 83 6.70 17.65 -8.32
N GLY A 84 5.82 18.56 -7.87
CA GLY A 84 4.96 18.33 -6.72
C GLY A 84 3.92 17.24 -6.96
N LEU A 85 3.24 17.26 -8.11
CA LEU A 85 2.25 16.23 -8.49
C LEU A 85 2.91 14.87 -8.68
N THR A 86 4.12 14.80 -9.25
CA THR A 86 4.86 13.54 -9.39
C THR A 86 5.20 12.94 -8.03
N GLN A 87 5.69 13.75 -7.09
CA GLN A 87 5.94 13.29 -5.71
C GLN A 87 4.67 12.79 -5.03
N LEU A 88 3.56 13.50 -5.21
CA LEU A 88 2.26 13.13 -4.66
C LEU A 88 1.78 11.77 -5.21
N ARG A 89 1.94 11.58 -6.53
CA ARG A 89 1.63 10.33 -7.23
C ARG A 89 2.50 9.18 -6.74
N ASP A 90 3.82 9.39 -6.64
CA ASP A 90 4.77 8.36 -6.20
C ASP A 90 4.54 7.95 -4.73
N ASN A 91 4.25 8.92 -3.86
CA ASN A 91 3.90 8.66 -2.46
C ASN A 91 2.60 7.85 -2.35
N THR A 92 1.59 8.21 -3.16
CA THR A 92 0.32 7.48 -3.22
C THR A 92 0.53 6.06 -3.73
N ALA A 93 1.25 5.89 -4.85
CA ALA A 93 1.56 4.58 -5.40
C ALA A 93 2.33 3.70 -4.42
N THR A 94 3.26 4.28 -3.66
CA THR A 94 4.01 3.57 -2.63
C THR A 94 3.12 3.12 -1.47
N ALA A 95 2.23 4.00 -0.99
CA ALA A 95 1.35 3.69 0.14
C ALA A 95 0.30 2.62 -0.17
N VAL A 96 -0.17 2.57 -1.42
CA VAL A 96 -1.15 1.56 -1.87
C VAL A 96 -0.47 0.31 -2.46
N SER A 97 0.86 0.29 -2.52
CA SER A 97 1.63 -0.84 -3.04
C SER A 97 1.50 -2.05 -2.12
N GLY A 98 1.01 -3.17 -2.67
CA GLY A 98 0.76 -4.39 -1.91
C GLY A 98 -0.49 -4.33 -1.03
N VAL A 99 -1.33 -3.29 -1.19
CA VAL A 99 -2.69 -3.27 -0.65
C VAL A 99 -3.61 -3.94 -1.66
N ASP A 100 -4.24 -5.04 -1.27
CA ASP A 100 -5.17 -5.78 -2.11
C ASP A 100 -6.64 -5.42 -1.81
N GLY A 101 -7.51 -5.76 -2.76
CA GLY A 101 -8.95 -5.55 -2.63
C GLY A 101 -9.36 -4.11 -2.94
N ARG A 102 -10.53 -3.72 -2.45
CA ARG A 102 -11.17 -2.45 -2.81
C ARG A 102 -10.35 -1.21 -2.41
N LEU A 103 -9.57 -1.28 -1.32
CA LEU A 103 -8.68 -0.20 -0.89
C LEU A 103 -7.53 -0.01 -1.89
N GLY A 104 -6.99 -1.12 -2.41
CA GLY A 104 -6.01 -1.12 -3.49
C GLY A 104 -6.59 -0.57 -4.79
N ASP A 105 -7.82 -0.95 -5.14
CA ASP A 105 -8.53 -0.46 -6.34
C ASP A 105 -8.80 1.06 -6.27
N ALA A 106 -9.24 1.56 -5.10
CA ALA A 106 -9.42 2.98 -4.85
C ALA A 106 -8.08 3.73 -4.90
N GLY A 107 -7.03 3.11 -4.35
CA GLY A 107 -5.67 3.64 -4.38
C GLY A 107 -5.12 3.77 -5.80
N ALA A 108 -5.30 2.73 -6.62
CA ALA A 108 -4.92 2.73 -8.02
C ALA A 108 -5.69 3.78 -8.83
N SER A 109 -6.99 3.95 -8.52
CA SER A 109 -7.82 5.00 -9.14
C SER A 109 -7.29 6.41 -8.80
N LEU A 110 -6.87 6.63 -7.55
CA LEU A 110 -6.27 7.90 -7.14
C LEU A 110 -4.93 8.14 -7.85
N VAL A 111 -4.07 7.13 -7.94
CA VAL A 111 -2.80 7.20 -8.69
C VAL A 111 -3.05 7.57 -10.16
N SER A 112 -4.04 6.94 -10.80
CA SER A 112 -4.38 7.25 -12.19
C SER A 112 -4.89 8.68 -12.38
N ALA A 113 -5.67 9.21 -11.43
CA ALA A 113 -6.12 10.60 -11.47
C ALA A 113 -4.95 11.59 -11.31
N LEU A 114 -4.02 11.28 -10.39
CA LEU A 114 -2.78 12.05 -10.20
C LEU A 114 -1.88 12.01 -11.45
N ASP A 115 -1.78 10.87 -12.13
CA ASP A 115 -1.03 10.78 -13.40
C ASP A 115 -1.64 11.68 -14.49
N GLY A 116 -2.97 11.78 -14.55
CA GLY A 116 -3.65 12.72 -15.44
C GLY A 116 -3.28 14.18 -15.14
N LEU A 117 -3.18 14.54 -13.85
CA LEU A 117 -2.73 15.86 -13.43
C LEU A 117 -1.26 16.12 -13.73
N VAL A 118 -0.38 15.14 -13.54
CA VAL A 118 1.03 15.23 -13.93
C VAL A 118 1.15 15.47 -15.44
N ALA A 119 0.38 14.75 -16.26
CA ALA A 119 0.37 14.94 -17.71
C ALA A 119 -0.12 16.34 -18.10
N LEU A 120 -1.15 16.86 -17.43
CA LEU A 120 -1.65 18.21 -17.66
C LEU A 120 -0.60 19.27 -17.30
N ALA A 121 0.08 19.11 -16.17
CA ALA A 121 1.16 19.99 -15.76
C ALA A 121 2.37 19.93 -16.72
N GLN A 122 2.69 18.75 -17.26
CA GLN A 122 3.73 18.60 -18.29
C GLN A 122 3.34 19.31 -19.58
N GLN A 123 2.09 19.20 -20.02
CA GLN A 123 1.60 19.94 -21.18
C GLN A 123 1.72 21.46 -20.98
N ALA A 124 1.36 21.98 -19.80
CA ALA A 124 1.55 23.38 -19.46
C ALA A 124 3.04 23.77 -19.47
N ALA A 125 3.90 22.92 -18.91
CA ALA A 125 5.35 23.10 -18.91
C ALA A 125 5.96 23.14 -20.32
N ASP A 126 5.39 22.37 -21.26
CA ASP A 126 5.76 22.36 -22.67
C ASP A 126 5.15 23.53 -23.47
N GLY A 127 4.40 24.42 -22.81
CA GLY A 127 3.81 25.64 -23.40
C GLY A 127 2.41 25.45 -23.99
N ALA A 128 1.74 24.31 -23.72
CA ALA A 128 0.34 24.14 -24.07
C ALA A 128 -0.56 25.01 -23.18
N THR A 129 -1.67 25.49 -23.74
CA THR A 129 -2.69 26.20 -22.96
C THR A 129 -3.59 25.18 -22.28
N VAL A 130 -3.49 25.09 -20.95
CA VAL A 130 -4.40 24.27 -20.14
C VAL A 130 -5.69 25.03 -19.89
N THR A 131 -6.83 24.40 -20.17
CA THR A 131 -8.13 25.02 -19.90
C THR A 131 -8.59 24.76 -18.47
N PRO A 132 -9.31 25.71 -17.84
CA PRO A 132 -9.84 25.53 -16.49
C PRO A 132 -10.83 24.36 -16.39
N GLY A 133 -11.47 23.96 -17.50
CA GLY A 133 -12.35 22.79 -17.54
C GLY A 133 -11.59 21.48 -17.34
N GLU A 134 -10.45 21.30 -18.03
CA GLU A 134 -9.61 20.10 -17.90
C GLU A 134 -9.07 19.94 -16.47
N THR A 135 -8.60 21.05 -15.88
CA THR A 135 -8.15 21.07 -14.49
C THR A 135 -9.28 20.73 -13.51
N ALA A 136 -10.49 21.24 -13.74
CA ALA A 136 -11.65 20.98 -12.89
C ALA A 136 -12.13 19.53 -12.97
N ASP A 137 -12.14 18.93 -14.17
CA ASP A 137 -12.53 17.54 -14.35
C ASP A 137 -11.56 16.58 -13.66
N LEU A 138 -10.25 16.82 -13.80
CA LEU A 138 -9.23 16.01 -13.13
C LEU A 138 -9.22 16.22 -11.61
N ARG A 139 -9.50 17.44 -11.13
CA ARG A 139 -9.73 17.70 -9.71
C ARG A 139 -10.89 16.85 -9.19
N ALA A 140 -12.05 16.92 -9.83
CA ALA A 140 -13.24 16.19 -9.40
C ALA A 140 -13.00 14.66 -9.40
N GLN A 141 -12.26 14.14 -10.38
CA GLN A 141 -11.85 12.74 -10.41
C GLN A 141 -10.94 12.38 -9.22
N THR A 142 -9.97 13.24 -8.90
CA THR A 142 -9.05 13.05 -7.78
C THR A 142 -9.80 13.08 -6.45
N GLU A 143 -10.72 14.03 -6.25
CA GLU A 143 -11.58 14.15 -5.06
C GLU A 143 -12.52 12.95 -4.89
N ALA A 144 -13.11 12.46 -6.00
CA ALA A 144 -13.95 11.27 -5.98
C ALA A 144 -13.15 10.02 -5.60
N ALA A 145 -11.94 9.86 -6.16
CA ALA A 145 -11.04 8.77 -5.82
C ALA A 145 -10.59 8.84 -4.36
N LEU A 146 -10.26 10.04 -3.85
CA LEU A 146 -9.97 10.31 -2.45
C LEU A 146 -11.14 9.93 -1.54
N THR A 147 -12.35 10.35 -1.89
CA THR A 147 -13.57 10.01 -1.12
C THR A 147 -13.78 8.51 -1.08
N SER A 148 -13.58 7.81 -2.20
CA SER A 148 -13.66 6.35 -2.24
C SER A 148 -12.59 5.70 -1.37
N LEU A 149 -11.37 6.23 -1.37
CA LEU A 149 -10.24 5.72 -0.59
C LEU A 149 -10.46 5.89 0.91
N VAL A 150 -10.94 7.06 1.32
CA VAL A 150 -11.27 7.34 2.73
C VAL A 150 -12.51 6.56 3.17
N GLY A 151 -13.50 6.40 2.28
CA GLY A 151 -14.70 5.59 2.56
C GLY A 151 -14.40 4.10 2.77
N GLU A 152 -13.32 3.60 2.19
CA GLU A 152 -12.78 2.25 2.43
C GLU A 152 -12.08 2.11 3.79
N CYS A 153 -11.86 3.21 4.51
CA CYS A 153 -11.25 3.30 5.83
C CYS A 153 -12.18 4.00 6.85
N PRO A 154 -13.32 3.39 7.22
CA PRO A 154 -14.36 4.04 8.02
C PRO A 154 -14.01 4.34 9.49
N ASP A 155 -12.85 3.91 10.00
CA ASP A 155 -12.46 4.02 11.42
C ASP A 155 -11.01 4.52 11.64
N ALA A 156 -10.43 5.28 10.70
CA ALA A 156 -9.12 5.92 10.89
C ALA A 156 -9.19 7.18 11.78
#